data_AF-A0A416KHX5-F1
#
_entry.id   AF-A0A416KHX5-F1
#
_cell.length_a   1.000
_cell.length_b   1.000
_cell.length_c   1.000
_cell.angle_alpha   90.00
_cell.angle_beta   90.00
_cell.angle_gamma   90.00
#
_symmetry.space_group_name_H-M   'P 1'
#
loop_
_entity.id
_entity.type
_entity.pdbx_description
1 polymer ?
#
loop_
_entity_poly.entity_id
_entity_poly.type
_entity_poly.pdbx_seq_one_letter_code
_entity_poly.pdbx_strand_id
1 'polypeptide(L)'
;MNKFDKMIQKAKKEKNKPKKKPKGYRYRDYYTKHLIFVPLMYIVAWYKMVRNQLTKWSFTRTEKIINHALPKILHVNTSDNSLYFTVDKYFWRFSWKWYCGIFDKYYCYKYDNRISEYFKNMFDLDGYTKSIEENEYDDEITFVFKKEL
;
A
#
# COMPACT_ATOMS: atom_id res chain seq x y z
N MET A 1 20.93 12.71 -5.15
CA MET A 1 19.94 12.61 -4.04
C MET A 1 19.44 11.18 -3.97
N ASN A 2 19.80 10.48 -2.89
CA ASN A 2 19.55 9.04 -2.75
C ASN A 2 18.05 8.74 -2.63
N LYS A 3 17.67 7.48 -2.91
CA LYS A 3 16.27 7.02 -2.90
C LYS A 3 15.62 7.22 -1.52
N PHE A 4 16.40 7.06 -0.46
CA PHE A 4 16.02 7.34 0.92
C PHE A 4 15.67 8.82 1.19
N ASP A 5 16.53 9.77 0.80
CA ASP A 5 16.28 11.20 1.00
C ASP A 5 15.00 11.66 0.26
N LYS A 6 14.79 11.12 -0.95
CA LYS A 6 13.54 11.31 -1.71
C LYS A 6 12.33 10.76 -0.95
N MET A 7 12.48 9.63 -0.25
CA MET A 7 11.41 9.00 0.53
C MET A 7 11.06 9.81 1.78
N ILE A 8 12.05 10.32 2.51
CA ILE A 8 11.85 11.24 3.64
C ILE A 8 11.10 12.49 3.17
N GLN A 9 11.55 13.13 2.08
CA GLN A 9 10.87 14.31 1.56
C GLN A 9 9.41 14.02 1.18
N LYS A 10 9.14 12.86 0.55
CA LYS A 10 7.77 12.45 0.22
C LYS A 10 6.94 12.20 1.48
N ALA A 11 7.49 11.53 2.49
CA ALA A 11 6.80 11.26 3.75
C ALA A 11 6.47 12.56 4.51
N LYS A 12 7.41 13.50 4.58
CA LYS A 12 7.18 14.84 5.15
C LYS A 12 6.09 15.60 4.39
N LYS A 13 6.08 15.51 3.05
CA LYS A 13 5.02 16.13 2.21
C LYS A 13 3.66 15.48 2.43
N GLU A 14 3.56 14.17 2.54
CA GLU A 14 2.30 13.46 2.82
C GLU A 14 1.77 13.78 4.22
N LYS A 15 2.63 13.87 5.25
CA LYS A 15 2.25 14.29 6.61
C LYS A 15 1.61 15.68 6.64
N ASN A 16 2.09 16.58 5.78
CA ASN A 16 1.60 17.95 5.69
C ASN A 16 0.37 18.11 4.78
N LYS A 17 -0.11 17.05 4.12
CA LYS A 17 -1.34 17.15 3.32
C LYS A 17 -2.56 17.19 4.24
N PRO A 18 -3.53 18.07 3.98
CA PRO A 18 -4.79 18.05 4.72
C PRO A 18 -5.48 16.69 4.50
N LYS A 19 -5.74 15.97 5.60
CA LYS A 19 -6.50 14.72 5.58
C LYS A 19 -7.92 15.03 5.07
N LYS A 20 -8.18 14.76 3.78
CA LYS A 20 -9.52 14.85 3.22
C LYS A 20 -10.39 13.80 3.92
N LYS A 21 -11.39 14.26 4.70
CA LYS A 21 -12.41 13.37 5.26
C LYS A 21 -13.05 12.59 4.10
N PRO A 22 -13.13 11.25 4.18
CA PRO A 22 -13.85 10.48 3.16
C PRO A 22 -15.31 10.94 3.21
N LYS A 23 -15.81 11.48 2.09
CA LYS A 23 -17.25 11.68 1.92
C LYS A 23 -17.88 10.28 1.86
N GLY A 24 -18.64 9.93 2.89
CA GLY A 24 -19.46 8.72 2.88
C GLY A 24 -20.49 8.83 1.78
N TYR A 25 -20.39 7.99 0.75
CA TYR A 25 -21.45 7.85 -0.25
C TYR A 25 -22.55 6.99 0.37
N ARG A 26 -23.74 7.56 0.59
CA ARG A 26 -24.95 6.79 0.88
C ARG A 26 -25.45 6.20 -0.43
N TYR A 27 -25.36 4.89 -0.59
CA TYR A 27 -26.00 4.15 -1.67
C TYR A 27 -27.50 4.09 -1.39
N ARG A 28 -28.29 4.95 -2.03
CA ARG A 28 -29.72 4.73 -2.18
C ARG A 28 -30.09 5.04 -3.63
N ASP A 29 -30.82 4.10 -4.22
CA ASP A 29 -31.48 4.14 -5.54
C ASP A 29 -30.61 3.75 -6.75
N TYR A 30 -30.43 2.44 -6.94
CA TYR A 30 -29.71 1.85 -8.09
C TYR A 30 -30.55 0.89 -8.96
N TYR A 31 -31.80 0.59 -8.62
CA TYR A 31 -32.48 -0.60 -9.15
C TYR A 31 -33.35 -0.44 -10.41
N THR A 32 -33.42 0.74 -11.04
CA THR A 32 -34.50 1.01 -12.02
C THR A 32 -34.11 1.10 -13.51
N LYS A 33 -32.99 0.52 -14.00
CA LYS A 33 -32.60 0.69 -15.43
C LYS A 33 -31.87 -0.54 -16.06
N HIS A 34 -32.32 -1.76 -15.79
CA HIS A 34 -31.62 -3.00 -16.17
C HIS A 34 -31.78 -3.51 -17.63
N LEU A 35 -31.74 -2.65 -18.65
CA LEU A 35 -31.61 -3.04 -20.07
C LEU A 35 -30.29 -2.55 -20.74
N ILE A 36 -29.58 -1.62 -20.10
CA ILE A 36 -28.24 -1.13 -20.51
C ILE A 36 -27.11 -2.11 -20.13
N PHE A 37 -27.42 -3.20 -19.43
CA PHE A 37 -26.41 -4.08 -18.82
C PHE A 37 -25.86 -5.14 -19.77
N VAL A 38 -26.47 -5.38 -20.94
CA VAL A 38 -25.99 -6.38 -21.90
C VAL A 38 -24.64 -5.99 -22.52
N PRO A 39 -24.43 -4.76 -23.03
CA PRO A 39 -23.10 -4.30 -23.43
C PRO A 39 -22.11 -4.28 -22.25
N LEU A 40 -22.61 -3.94 -21.06
CA LEU A 40 -21.81 -3.91 -19.84
C LEU A 40 -21.29 -5.30 -19.46
N MET A 41 -22.05 -6.37 -19.71
CA MET A 41 -21.61 -7.75 -19.43
C MET A 41 -20.43 -8.16 -20.30
N TYR A 42 -20.41 -7.78 -21.59
CA TYR A 42 -19.27 -8.04 -22.47
C TYR A 42 -18.04 -7.21 -22.07
N ILE A 43 -18.24 -5.95 -21.67
CA ILE A 43 -17.17 -5.12 -21.09
C ILE A 43 -16.64 -5.74 -19.81
N VAL A 44 -17.51 -6.25 -18.92
CA VAL A 44 -17.11 -6.91 -17.66
C VAL A 44 -16.40 -8.24 -17.93
N ALA A 45 -16.80 -9.00 -18.95
CA ALA A 45 -16.16 -10.26 -19.34
C ALA A 45 -14.77 -10.02 -19.95
N TRP A 46 -14.65 -9.07 -20.87
CA TRP A 46 -13.36 -8.64 -21.43
C TRP A 46 -12.46 -8.05 -20.34
N TYR A 47 -13.03 -7.21 -19.46
CA TYR A 47 -12.34 -6.68 -18.29
C TYR A 47 -11.89 -7.80 -17.35
N LYS A 48 -12.68 -8.87 -17.12
CA LYS A 48 -12.25 -10.04 -16.33
C LYS A 48 -11.07 -10.78 -16.99
N MET A 49 -11.09 -10.97 -18.31
CA MET A 49 -10.00 -11.61 -19.05
C MET A 49 -8.70 -10.78 -19.01
N VAL A 50 -8.79 -9.49 -19.33
CA VAL A 50 -7.66 -8.54 -19.28
C VAL A 50 -7.16 -8.37 -17.84
N ARG A 51 -8.06 -8.32 -16.86
CA ARG A 51 -7.75 -8.31 -15.42
C ARG A 51 -7.04 -9.58 -14.98
N ASN A 52 -7.38 -10.77 -15.48
CA ASN A 52 -6.66 -12.00 -15.13
C ASN A 52 -5.20 -11.98 -15.64
N GLN A 53 -4.94 -11.42 -16.81
CA GLN A 53 -3.58 -11.24 -17.31
C GLN A 53 -2.84 -10.11 -16.58
N LEU A 54 -3.50 -8.97 -16.33
CA LEU A 54 -2.96 -7.84 -15.58
C LEU A 54 -2.91 -8.08 -14.07
N THR A 55 -3.41 -9.18 -13.53
CA THR A 55 -3.38 -9.47 -12.07
C THR A 55 -2.61 -10.74 -11.77
N LYS A 56 -1.65 -11.09 -12.63
CA LYS A 56 -0.60 -12.03 -12.27
C LYS A 56 0.34 -11.39 -11.27
N TRP A 57 0.75 -12.15 -10.26
CA TRP A 57 1.76 -11.73 -9.30
C TRP A 57 3.07 -11.36 -10.01
N SER A 58 3.68 -10.25 -9.61
CA SER A 58 4.93 -9.74 -10.16
C SER A 58 5.69 -8.97 -9.09
N PHE A 59 6.95 -9.35 -8.85
CA PHE A 59 7.83 -8.67 -7.89
C PHE A 59 8.03 -7.19 -8.24
N THR A 60 8.32 -6.88 -9.50
CA THR A 60 8.50 -5.51 -10.00
C THR A 60 7.26 -4.64 -9.77
N ARG A 61 6.05 -5.18 -9.98
CA ARG A 61 4.81 -4.44 -9.69
C ARG A 61 4.61 -4.26 -8.18
N THR A 62 4.85 -5.31 -7.40
CA THR A 62 4.74 -5.27 -5.94
C THR A 62 5.69 -4.23 -5.34
N GLU A 63 6.95 -4.17 -5.77
CA GLU A 63 7.90 -3.14 -5.37
C GLU A 63 7.41 -1.74 -5.72
N LYS A 64 6.88 -1.54 -6.94
CA LYS A 64 6.35 -0.24 -7.36
C LYS A 64 5.19 0.22 -6.47
N ILE A 65 4.30 -0.71 -6.10
CA ILE A 65 3.19 -0.45 -5.18
C ILE A 65 3.72 -0.08 -3.80
N ILE A 66 4.66 -0.85 -3.26
CA ILE A 66 5.25 -0.62 -1.94
C ILE A 66 5.95 0.74 -1.91
N ASN A 67 6.79 1.06 -2.90
CA ASN A 67 7.48 2.34 -3.01
C ASN A 67 6.53 3.54 -3.12
N HIS A 68 5.34 3.35 -3.70
CA HIS A 68 4.31 4.39 -3.77
C HIS A 68 3.51 4.51 -2.47
N ALA A 69 3.26 3.39 -1.79
CA ALA A 69 2.49 3.34 -0.56
C ALA A 69 3.31 3.80 0.66
N LEU A 70 4.57 3.37 0.76
CA LEU A 70 5.48 3.60 1.88
C LEU A 70 5.48 5.05 2.39
N PRO A 71 5.65 6.09 1.56
CA PRO A 71 5.66 7.47 2.04
C PRO A 71 4.36 7.92 2.72
N LYS A 72 3.23 7.24 2.47
CA LYS A 72 1.93 7.55 3.08
C LYS A 72 1.73 6.87 4.43
N ILE A 73 2.55 5.86 4.71
CA ILE A 73 2.41 4.93 5.82
C ILE A 73 3.51 5.17 6.85
N LEU A 74 4.72 5.53 6.39
CA LEU A 74 5.87 5.77 7.25
C LEU A 74 5.69 7.04 8.08
N HIS A 75 5.97 6.91 9.37
CA HIS A 75 6.16 8.01 10.30
C HIS A 75 7.62 8.46 10.25
N VAL A 76 7.83 9.78 10.19
CA VAL A 76 9.16 10.38 10.20
C VAL A 76 9.50 10.73 11.64
N ASN A 77 10.56 10.11 12.18
CA ASN A 77 11.18 10.61 13.40
C ASN A 77 12.18 11.71 13.03
N THR A 78 11.96 12.91 13.56
CA THR A 78 12.78 14.09 13.28
C THR A 78 14.09 14.14 14.07
N SER A 79 14.23 13.40 15.17
CA SER A 79 15.48 13.41 15.97
C SER A 79 16.60 12.61 15.30
N ASP A 80 16.27 11.41 14.82
CA ASP A 80 17.27 10.43 14.35
C ASP A 80 17.23 10.27 12.83
N ASN A 81 16.39 11.05 12.15
CA ASN A 81 16.14 10.96 10.70
C ASN A 81 15.74 9.54 10.26
N SER A 82 15.12 8.78 11.16
CA SER A 82 14.63 7.43 10.93
C SER A 82 13.17 7.45 10.46
N LEU A 83 12.81 6.46 9.63
CA LEU A 83 11.43 6.22 9.26
C LEU A 83 10.96 4.97 9.99
N TYR A 84 9.79 5.04 10.60
CA TYR A 84 9.22 3.89 11.30
C TYR A 84 7.78 3.64 10.88
N PHE A 85 7.36 2.40 10.96
CA PHE A 85 6.01 1.97 10.67
C PHE A 85 5.64 0.81 11.58
N THR A 86 4.61 1.02 12.40
CA THR A 86 4.12 0.03 13.36
C THR A 86 2.83 -0.58 12.84
N VAL A 87 2.76 -1.90 12.90
CA VAL A 87 1.60 -2.70 12.50
C VAL A 87 1.41 -3.86 13.43
N ASP A 88 0.21 -4.40 13.39
CA ASP A 88 -0.11 -5.66 14.04
C ASP A 88 0.77 -6.83 13.54
N LYS A 89 1.21 -7.71 14.44
CA LYS A 89 2.21 -8.77 14.24
C LYS A 89 1.88 -9.72 13.09
N TYR A 90 0.60 -9.96 12.84
CA TYR A 90 0.15 -10.84 11.77
C TYR A 90 -0.26 -10.10 10.48
N PHE A 91 -0.04 -8.78 10.37
CA PHE A 91 -0.42 -7.91 9.23
C PHE A 91 -1.89 -7.93 8.78
N TRP A 92 -2.74 -8.78 9.34
CA TRP A 92 -4.20 -8.88 9.22
C TRP A 92 -4.94 -7.53 9.23
N ARG A 93 -4.52 -6.57 10.04
CA ARG A 93 -5.14 -5.24 10.08
C ARG A 93 -4.60 -4.26 9.03
N PHE A 94 -3.49 -4.60 8.38
CA PHE A 94 -2.87 -3.74 7.39
C PHE A 94 -3.30 -4.10 5.97
N SER A 95 -4.12 -3.24 5.35
CA SER A 95 -4.57 -3.46 3.98
C SER A 95 -3.97 -2.47 2.99
N TRP A 96 -3.09 -2.99 2.10
CA TRP A 96 -2.35 -2.23 1.10
C TRP A 96 -3.28 -1.50 0.11
N LYS A 97 -4.49 -2.02 -0.08
CA LYS A 97 -5.50 -1.47 -1.00
C LYS A 97 -5.85 -0.01 -0.69
N TRP A 98 -5.71 0.42 0.57
CA TRP A 98 -6.01 1.80 0.98
C TRP A 98 -4.93 2.80 0.57
N TYR A 99 -3.69 2.34 0.40
CA TYR A 99 -2.53 3.19 0.17
C TYR A 99 -2.00 3.12 -1.27
N CYS A 100 -2.33 2.05 -2.00
CA CYS A 100 -1.97 1.86 -3.39
C CYS A 100 -2.68 2.82 -4.37
N GLY A 101 -2.19 2.86 -5.61
CA GLY A 101 -2.83 3.63 -6.69
C GLY A 101 -4.19 3.07 -7.08
N ILE A 102 -5.07 3.90 -7.65
CA ILE A 102 -6.44 3.50 -8.04
C ILE A 102 -6.43 2.26 -8.96
N PHE A 103 -5.47 2.19 -9.89
CA PHE A 103 -5.31 1.07 -10.83
C PHE A 103 -4.71 -0.20 -10.20
N ASP A 104 -4.11 -0.10 -9.01
CA ASP A 104 -3.51 -1.22 -8.29
C ASP A 104 -4.39 -1.76 -7.16
N LYS A 105 -5.51 -1.09 -6.84
CA LYS A 105 -6.42 -1.48 -5.76
C LYS A 105 -6.82 -2.94 -5.78
N TYR A 106 -7.17 -3.46 -6.97
CA TYR A 106 -7.56 -4.85 -7.08
C TYR A 106 -6.36 -5.81 -6.93
N TYR A 107 -5.19 -5.44 -7.44
CA TYR A 107 -3.97 -6.23 -7.26
C TYR A 107 -3.61 -6.31 -5.77
N CYS A 108 -3.64 -5.18 -5.06
CA CYS A 108 -3.41 -5.13 -3.62
C CYS A 108 -4.45 -5.91 -2.82
N TYR A 109 -5.74 -5.80 -3.17
CA TYR A 109 -6.76 -6.60 -2.50
C TYR A 109 -6.57 -8.11 -2.73
N LYS A 110 -6.22 -8.52 -3.95
CA LYS A 110 -6.03 -9.93 -4.31
C LYS A 110 -4.79 -10.54 -3.65
N TYR A 111 -3.72 -9.76 -3.50
CA TYR A 111 -2.42 -10.24 -3.03
C TYR A 111 -1.97 -9.61 -1.71
N ASP A 112 -2.89 -9.07 -0.91
CA ASP A 112 -2.60 -8.30 0.32
C ASP A 112 -1.57 -9.02 1.21
N ASN A 113 -1.84 -10.29 1.53
CA ASN A 113 -0.95 -11.12 2.35
C ASN A 113 0.43 -11.33 1.71
N ARG A 114 0.48 -11.62 0.40
CA ARG A 114 1.75 -11.83 -0.31
C ARG A 114 2.58 -10.55 -0.40
N ILE A 115 1.93 -9.39 -0.52
CA ILE A 115 2.61 -8.08 -0.49
C ILE A 115 3.19 -7.85 0.90
N SER A 116 2.44 -8.15 1.96
CA SER A 116 2.93 -8.03 3.35
C SER A 116 4.11 -8.97 3.63
N GLU A 117 4.04 -10.23 3.19
CA GLU A 117 5.15 -11.18 3.32
C GLU A 117 6.38 -10.73 2.53
N TYR A 118 6.19 -10.29 1.28
CA TYR A 118 7.27 -9.75 0.47
C TYR A 118 7.89 -8.51 1.13
N PHE A 119 7.08 -7.61 1.69
CA PHE A 119 7.55 -6.43 2.41
C PHE A 119 8.38 -6.82 3.66
N LYS A 120 7.89 -7.79 4.45
CA LYS A 120 8.59 -8.27 5.65
C LYS A 120 9.93 -8.91 5.28
N ASN A 121 9.93 -9.83 4.32
CA ASN A 121 11.05 -10.75 4.11
C ASN A 121 12.04 -10.34 3.00
N MET A 122 11.57 -9.67 1.95
CA MET A 122 12.35 -9.49 0.71
C MET A 122 12.50 -8.03 0.28
N PHE A 123 11.63 -7.13 0.73
CA PHE A 123 11.71 -5.74 0.30
C PHE A 123 12.96 -5.08 0.88
N ASP A 124 13.74 -4.55 -0.04
CA ASP A 124 14.89 -3.70 0.20
C ASP A 124 14.73 -2.37 -0.55
N LEU A 125 15.41 -1.35 -0.06
CA LEU A 125 15.37 0.04 -0.53
C LEU A 125 16.83 0.57 -0.52
N ASP A 126 17.20 1.37 -1.49
CA ASP A 126 18.64 1.61 -1.66
C ASP A 126 19.15 2.62 -0.61
N GLY A 127 20.13 2.21 0.22
CA GLY A 127 20.87 3.05 1.17
C GLY A 127 20.27 3.16 2.58
N TYR A 128 19.64 2.09 3.09
CA TYR A 128 19.10 2.01 4.45
C TYR A 128 19.10 0.57 4.93
N THR A 129 19.19 0.38 6.24
CA THR A 129 19.03 -0.92 6.89
C THR A 129 17.62 -1.02 7.47
N LYS A 130 16.90 -2.08 7.12
CA LYS A 130 15.60 -2.43 7.71
C LYS A 130 15.81 -3.25 8.98
N SER A 131 15.40 -2.74 10.13
CA SER A 131 15.29 -3.53 11.37
C SER A 131 13.83 -3.78 11.71
N ILE A 132 13.57 -4.95 12.30
CA ILE A 132 12.25 -5.36 12.77
C ILE A 132 12.35 -5.42 14.29
N GLU A 133 11.65 -4.53 14.96
CA GLU A 133 11.52 -4.51 16.41
C GLU A 133 10.16 -5.15 16.75
N GLU A 134 10.19 -6.37 17.29
CA GLU A 134 8.99 -7.01 17.84
C GLU A 134 8.85 -6.58 19.30
N ASN A 135 7.71 -5.98 19.64
CA ASN A 135 7.43 -5.64 21.02
C ASN A 135 6.97 -6.92 21.73
N GLU A 136 7.64 -7.32 22.82
CA GLU A 136 7.39 -8.62 23.46
C GLU A 136 6.02 -8.71 24.14
N TYR A 137 5.40 -7.54 24.38
CA TYR A 137 4.15 -7.39 25.14
C TYR A 137 2.95 -6.91 24.32
N ASP A 138 3.17 -6.44 23.09
CA ASP A 138 2.11 -6.02 22.18
C ASP A 138 2.16 -6.90 20.94
N ASP A 139 0.99 -7.25 20.38
CA ASP A 139 0.85 -7.89 19.07
C ASP A 139 1.25 -6.89 17.95
N GLU A 140 2.33 -6.14 18.10
CA GLU A 140 2.79 -5.11 17.18
C GLU A 140 4.25 -5.35 16.77
N ILE A 141 4.50 -5.20 15.49
CA ILE A 141 5.82 -5.15 14.86
C ILE A 141 6.07 -3.73 14.40
N THR A 142 7.21 -3.17 14.80
CA THR A 142 7.70 -1.89 14.28
C THR A 142 8.83 -2.14 13.28
N PHE A 143 8.63 -1.67 12.05
CA PHE A 143 9.66 -1.63 11.02
C PHE A 143 10.38 -0.31 11.13
N VAL A 144 11.70 -0.35 11.37
CA VAL A 144 12.54 0.84 11.45
C VAL A 144 13.51 0.85 10.28
N PHE A 145 13.59 2.00 9.62
CA PHE A 145 14.44 2.27 8.47
C PHE A 145 15.46 3.33 8.90
N LYS A 146 16.73 2.94 9.04
CA LYS A 146 17.84 3.85 9.37
C LYS A 146 18.78 3.98 8.18
N LYS A 147 19.29 5.19 7.96
CA LYS A 147 20.27 5.45 6.89
C LYS A 147 21.54 4.66 7.18
N GLU A 148 22.06 3.96 6.18
CA GLU A 148 23.38 3.32 6.27
C GLU A 148 24.47 4.40 6.37
N LEU A 149 25.39 4.21 7.32
CA LEU A 149 26.55 5.08 7.56
C LEU A 149 27.61 4.90 6.47
#